data_AF-A0A1Y6LRR5-F1
#
_entry.id   AF-A0A1Y6LRR5-F1
#
_cell.length_a   1.000
_cell.length_b   1.000
_cell.length_c   1.000
_cell.angle_alpha   90.00
_cell.angle_beta   90.00
_cell.angle_gamma   90.00
#
_symmetry.space_group_name_H-M   'P 1'
#
loop_
_entity.id
_entity.type
_entity.pdbx_description
1 polymer ?
#
loop_
_entity_poly.entity_id
_entity_poly.type
_entity_poly.pdbx_seq_one_letter_code
_entity_poly.pdbx_strand_id
1 'polypeptide(L)'
;MAISDSHITDPVLLSVLAAASTARAQSLELLDIIAAAKNSSQDTEDAVADSSRKLTARIAQLRGLNRKAIVSVRNTKQETTEARQEIDALHLVLQNLYYEQRHLRGEIRGCEGFDHKYQRLPMLAAEDFIEAHPEAAEMSEHDLTIARIEDEHRARQALEEQRLDLVKKKEALVKETNAKKEELGKLDMEVEKWVGGLDGVKGIFEAREKKERERLEKENEKMEEENGT
;
A
#
# COMPACT_ATOMS: atom_id res chain seq x y z
N MET A 1 68.10 -21.47 -22.22
CA MET A 1 66.85 -20.96 -21.62
C MET A 1 65.87 -22.13 -21.54
N ALA A 2 65.82 -22.81 -20.39
CA ALA A 2 64.81 -23.82 -20.11
C ALA A 2 63.56 -23.07 -19.64
N ILE A 3 62.50 -23.11 -20.44
CA ILE A 3 61.19 -22.59 -20.03
C ILE A 3 60.73 -23.53 -18.92
N SER A 4 60.42 -22.99 -17.74
CA SER A 4 59.98 -23.80 -16.60
C SER A 4 58.61 -24.39 -16.91
N ASP A 5 58.57 -25.69 -17.20
CA ASP A 5 57.38 -26.52 -17.48
C ASP A 5 56.39 -26.62 -16.30
N SER A 6 56.60 -25.85 -15.23
CA SER A 6 55.90 -25.93 -13.94
C SER A 6 54.46 -25.42 -13.93
N HIS A 7 53.98 -24.84 -15.03
CA HIS A 7 52.63 -24.26 -15.11
C HIS A 7 51.65 -25.04 -16.00
N ILE A 8 52.13 -26.08 -16.71
CA ILE A 8 51.29 -26.88 -17.61
C ILE A 8 50.90 -28.16 -16.89
N THR A 9 49.65 -28.24 -16.43
CA THR A 9 49.12 -29.41 -15.70
C THR A 9 48.34 -30.36 -16.61
N ASP A 10 47.92 -29.91 -17.79
CA ASP A 10 47.09 -30.71 -18.72
C ASP A 10 47.92 -31.86 -19.34
N PRO A 11 47.49 -33.13 -19.19
CA PRO A 11 48.23 -34.29 -19.71
C PRO A 11 48.38 -34.27 -21.23
N VAL A 12 47.42 -33.72 -21.97
CA VAL A 12 47.49 -33.59 -23.44
C VAL A 12 48.56 -32.58 -23.81
N LEU A 13 48.60 -31.42 -23.15
CA LEU A 13 49.61 -30.39 -23.41
C LEU A 13 51.02 -30.85 -23.01
N LEU A 14 51.15 -31.59 -21.90
CA LEU A 14 52.41 -32.22 -21.50
C LEU A 14 52.91 -33.23 -22.55
N SER A 15 52.01 -33.99 -23.17
CA SER A 15 52.39 -34.92 -24.25
C SER A 15 52.86 -34.20 -25.52
N VAL A 16 52.24 -33.06 -25.86
CA VAL A 16 52.67 -32.20 -26.99
C VAL A 16 54.04 -31.60 -26.70
N LEU A 17 54.27 -31.12 -25.48
CA LEU A 17 55.53 -30.54 -25.04
C LEU A 17 56.67 -31.57 -25.09
N ALA A 18 56.44 -32.79 -24.60
CA ALA A 18 57.40 -33.89 -24.67
C ALA A 18 57.70 -34.31 -26.13
N ALA A 19 56.68 -34.34 -27.00
CA ALA A 19 56.87 -34.58 -28.42
C ALA A 19 57.66 -33.44 -29.10
N ALA A 20 57.47 -32.20 -28.67
CA ALA A 20 58.19 -31.04 -29.19
C ALA A 20 59.66 -31.04 -28.75
N SER A 21 59.94 -31.38 -27.49
CA SER A 21 61.31 -31.47 -26.97
C SER A 21 62.11 -32.59 -27.66
N THR A 22 61.48 -33.76 -27.85
CA THR A 22 62.10 -34.88 -28.60
C THR A 22 62.31 -34.57 -30.08
N ALA A 23 61.33 -33.95 -30.76
CA ALA A 23 61.51 -33.49 -32.13
C ALA A 23 62.64 -32.46 -32.26
N ARG A 24 62.74 -31.53 -31.30
CA ARG A 24 63.83 -30.54 -31.25
C ARG A 24 65.18 -31.21 -31.04
N ALA A 25 65.30 -32.17 -30.14
CA ALA A 25 66.54 -32.91 -29.91
C ALA A 25 66.97 -33.66 -31.19
N GLN A 26 66.04 -34.32 -31.88
CA GLN A 26 66.30 -35.02 -33.14
C GLN A 26 66.74 -34.06 -34.26
N SER A 27 66.17 -32.85 -34.32
CA SER A 27 66.61 -31.81 -35.27
C SER A 27 68.04 -31.35 -35.01
N LEU A 28 68.43 -31.19 -33.74
CA LEU A 28 69.79 -30.81 -33.38
C LEU A 28 70.78 -31.93 -33.72
N GLU A 29 70.44 -33.19 -33.42
CA GLU A 29 71.22 -34.37 -33.79
C GLU A 29 71.46 -34.45 -35.31
N LEU A 30 70.42 -34.20 -36.12
CA LEU A 30 70.55 -34.16 -37.57
C LEU A 30 71.48 -33.04 -38.05
N LEU A 31 71.41 -31.85 -37.44
CA LEU A 31 72.31 -30.74 -37.77
C LEU A 31 73.77 -31.07 -37.42
N ASP A 32 74.02 -31.75 -36.31
CA ASP A 32 75.35 -32.19 -35.91
C ASP A 32 75.92 -33.23 -36.89
N ILE A 33 75.09 -34.19 -37.34
CA ILE A 33 75.47 -35.19 -38.36
C ILE A 33 75.80 -34.50 -39.70
N ILE A 34 74.98 -33.53 -40.13
CA ILE A 34 75.24 -32.76 -41.36
C ILE A 34 76.53 -31.94 -41.23
N ALA A 35 76.79 -31.35 -40.07
CA ALA A 35 78.01 -30.61 -39.81
C ALA A 35 79.25 -31.51 -39.86
N ALA A 36 79.16 -32.75 -39.35
CA ALA A 36 80.22 -33.75 -39.40
C ALA A 36 80.43 -34.36 -40.80
N ALA A 37 79.35 -34.52 -41.58
CA ALA A 37 79.35 -35.09 -42.93
C ALA A 37 80.15 -34.27 -43.96
N LYS A 38 80.47 -33.01 -43.66
CA LYS A 38 81.37 -32.17 -44.48
C LYS A 38 82.77 -32.78 -44.71
N ASN A 39 83.16 -33.83 -43.97
CA ASN A 39 84.50 -34.42 -43.95
C ASN A 39 84.61 -35.89 -44.45
N SER A 40 83.53 -36.58 -44.85
CA SER A 40 83.56 -37.97 -45.38
C SER A 40 82.33 -38.30 -46.24
N SER A 41 82.45 -39.21 -47.22
CA SER A 41 81.59 -39.16 -48.42
C SER A 41 80.63 -40.33 -48.72
N GLN A 42 80.48 -41.38 -47.90
CA GLN A 42 79.46 -42.42 -48.18
C GLN A 42 78.67 -42.88 -46.95
N ASP A 43 79.33 -43.30 -45.85
CA ASP A 43 78.64 -43.73 -44.61
C ASP A 43 77.81 -42.61 -43.95
N THR A 44 78.13 -41.36 -44.28
CA THR A 44 77.47 -40.15 -43.78
C THR A 44 76.14 -39.87 -44.49
N GLU A 45 76.00 -40.25 -45.75
CA GLU A 45 74.76 -40.04 -46.51
C GLU A 45 73.63 -40.92 -45.98
N ASP A 46 73.93 -42.18 -45.67
CA ASP A 46 72.97 -43.13 -45.09
C ASP A 46 72.53 -42.71 -43.68
N ALA A 47 73.47 -42.23 -42.86
CA ALA A 47 73.18 -41.71 -41.51
C ALA A 47 72.27 -40.46 -41.54
N VAL A 48 72.49 -39.57 -42.51
CA VAL A 48 71.63 -38.39 -42.75
C VAL A 48 70.23 -38.83 -43.19
N ALA A 49 70.12 -39.80 -44.09
CA ALA A 49 68.84 -40.30 -44.57
C ALA A 49 68.00 -40.96 -43.45
N ASP A 50 68.64 -41.75 -42.58
CA ASP A 50 67.99 -42.38 -41.44
C ASP A 50 67.53 -41.35 -40.39
N SER A 51 68.37 -40.36 -40.07
CA SER A 51 68.03 -39.28 -39.14
C SER A 51 66.88 -38.42 -39.69
N SER A 52 66.89 -38.12 -40.98
CA SER A 52 65.81 -37.38 -41.68
C SER A 52 64.48 -38.13 -41.64
N ARG A 53 64.48 -39.45 -41.83
CA ARG A 53 63.28 -40.30 -41.67
C ARG A 53 62.74 -40.26 -40.23
N LYS A 54 63.62 -40.37 -39.22
CA LYS A 54 63.24 -40.26 -37.80
C LYS A 54 62.64 -38.89 -37.47
N LEU A 55 63.26 -37.81 -37.93
CA LEU A 55 62.77 -36.44 -37.74
C LEU A 55 61.38 -36.26 -38.37
N THR A 56 61.20 -36.73 -39.60
CA THR A 56 59.92 -36.62 -40.31
C THR A 56 58.80 -37.34 -39.55
N ALA A 57 59.08 -38.53 -38.99
CA ALA A 57 58.13 -39.26 -38.15
C ALA A 57 57.79 -38.51 -36.84
N ARG A 58 58.80 -37.93 -36.17
CA ARG A 58 58.58 -37.13 -34.95
C ARG A 58 57.79 -35.86 -35.20
N ILE A 59 58.04 -35.17 -36.31
CA ILE A 59 57.26 -33.98 -36.71
C ILE A 59 55.81 -34.38 -37.02
N ALA A 60 55.58 -35.51 -37.69
CA ALA A 60 54.23 -36.01 -37.94
C ALA A 60 53.48 -36.30 -36.64
N GLN A 61 54.14 -36.95 -35.67
CA GLN A 61 53.60 -37.20 -34.34
C GLN A 61 53.25 -35.89 -33.61
N LEU A 62 54.16 -34.91 -33.61
CA LEU A 62 53.94 -33.60 -33.00
C LEU A 62 52.75 -32.86 -33.62
N ARG A 63 52.62 -32.86 -34.94
CA ARG A 63 51.47 -32.25 -35.65
C ARG A 63 50.15 -32.92 -35.25
N GLY A 64 50.14 -34.25 -35.13
CA GLY A 64 48.96 -35.00 -34.68
C GLY A 64 48.55 -34.65 -33.25
N LEU A 65 49.51 -34.60 -32.32
CA LEU A 65 49.27 -34.25 -30.92
C LEU A 65 48.81 -32.79 -30.79
N ASN A 66 49.42 -31.85 -31.52
CA ASN A 66 49.00 -30.45 -31.52
C ASN A 66 47.57 -30.29 -32.03
N ARG A 67 47.20 -30.96 -33.13
CA ARG A 67 45.82 -30.97 -33.63
C ARG A 67 44.84 -31.49 -32.58
N LYS A 68 45.21 -32.57 -31.86
CA LYS A 68 44.39 -33.12 -30.78
C LYS A 68 44.20 -32.12 -29.63
N ALA A 69 45.25 -31.41 -29.22
CA ALA A 69 45.18 -30.37 -28.21
C ALA A 69 44.25 -29.21 -28.63
N ILE A 70 44.37 -28.73 -29.87
CA ILE A 70 43.51 -27.66 -30.41
C ILE A 70 42.04 -28.08 -30.40
N VAL A 71 41.74 -29.32 -30.82
CA VAL A 71 40.36 -29.85 -30.79
C VAL A 71 39.85 -29.94 -29.35
N SER A 72 40.67 -30.42 -28.41
CA SER A 72 40.30 -30.49 -26.99
C SER A 72 39.93 -29.11 -26.43
N VAL A 73 40.72 -28.08 -26.70
CA VAL A 73 40.46 -26.70 -26.25
C VAL A 73 39.16 -26.16 -26.88
N ARG A 74 38.89 -26.49 -28.15
CA ARG A 74 37.65 -26.07 -28.80
C ARG A 74 36.43 -26.74 -28.17
N ASN A 75 36.54 -28.03 -27.82
CA ASN A 75 35.47 -28.77 -27.17
C ASN A 75 35.17 -28.21 -25.78
N THR A 76 36.19 -28.01 -24.94
CA THR A 76 35.99 -27.43 -23.60
C THR A 76 35.42 -26.02 -23.66
N LYS A 77 35.84 -25.21 -24.64
CA LYS A 77 35.23 -23.89 -24.88
C LYS A 77 33.75 -24.00 -25.25
N GLN A 78 33.39 -24.97 -26.08
CA GLN A 78 31.99 -25.20 -26.47
C GLN A 78 31.15 -25.65 -25.27
N GLU A 79 31.60 -26.67 -24.54
CA GLU A 79 30.92 -27.20 -23.35
C GLU A 79 30.70 -26.12 -22.29
N THR A 80 31.71 -25.31 -22.01
CA THR A 80 31.59 -24.20 -21.05
C THR A 80 30.66 -23.08 -21.53
N THR A 81 30.57 -22.85 -22.85
CA THR A 81 29.64 -21.88 -23.42
C THR A 81 28.19 -22.38 -23.33
N GLU A 82 27.97 -23.67 -23.60
CA GLU A 82 26.64 -24.30 -23.48
C GLU A 82 26.15 -24.30 -22.02
N ALA A 83 27.00 -24.72 -21.08
CA ALA A 83 26.67 -24.67 -19.65
C ALA A 83 26.37 -23.24 -19.17
N ARG A 84 27.12 -22.25 -19.67
CA ARG A 84 26.84 -20.83 -19.37
C ARG A 84 25.48 -20.39 -19.92
N GLN A 85 25.15 -20.75 -21.16
CA GLN A 85 23.86 -20.40 -21.77
C GLN A 85 22.69 -21.01 -21.01
N GLU A 86 22.84 -22.24 -20.52
CA GLU A 86 21.84 -22.89 -19.67
C GLU A 86 21.64 -22.13 -18.35
N ILE A 87 22.73 -21.74 -17.68
CA ILE A 87 22.68 -20.93 -16.46
C ILE A 87 21.97 -19.60 -16.72
N ASP A 88 22.30 -18.91 -17.81
CA ASP A 88 21.69 -17.64 -18.17
C ASP A 88 20.18 -17.79 -18.43
N ALA A 89 19.76 -18.88 -19.08
CA ALA A 89 18.35 -19.20 -19.31
C ALA A 89 17.60 -19.49 -17.99
N LEU A 90 18.18 -20.30 -17.10
CA LEU A 90 17.60 -20.58 -15.78
C LEU A 90 17.52 -19.31 -14.93
N HIS A 91 18.52 -18.44 -15.00
CA HIS A 91 18.51 -17.17 -14.29
C HIS A 91 17.38 -16.25 -14.80
N LEU A 92 17.11 -16.22 -16.10
CA LEU A 92 15.97 -15.50 -16.66
C LEU A 92 14.64 -16.01 -16.08
N VAL A 93 14.45 -17.34 -16.05
CA VAL A 93 13.24 -17.95 -15.48
C VAL A 93 13.10 -17.61 -14.00
N LEU A 94 14.19 -17.65 -13.24
CA LEU A 94 14.19 -17.25 -11.83
C LEU A 94 13.77 -15.79 -11.62
N GLN A 95 14.24 -14.88 -12.47
CA GLN A 95 13.82 -13.47 -12.42
C GLN A 95 12.33 -13.29 -12.71
N ASN A 96 11.78 -14.05 -13.67
CA ASN A 96 10.35 -14.04 -13.95
C ASN A 96 9.55 -14.49 -12.71
N LEU A 97 9.97 -15.57 -12.05
CA LEU A 97 9.33 -16.04 -10.81
C LEU A 97 9.40 -15.02 -9.67
N TYR A 98 10.53 -14.32 -9.51
CA TYR A 98 10.63 -13.24 -8.52
C TYR A 98 9.68 -12.08 -8.81
N TYR A 99 9.51 -11.73 -10.10
CA TYR A 99 8.56 -10.73 -10.52
C TYR A 99 7.12 -11.15 -10.17
N GLU A 100 6.73 -12.37 -10.56
CA GLU A 100 5.40 -12.93 -10.25
C GLU A 100 5.15 -12.97 -8.73
N GLN A 101 6.11 -13.45 -7.94
CA GLN A 101 6.01 -13.47 -6.48
C GLN A 101 5.79 -12.06 -5.92
N ARG A 102 6.55 -11.06 -6.40
CA ARG A 102 6.42 -9.68 -5.94
C ARG A 102 5.06 -9.09 -6.31
N HIS A 103 4.58 -9.38 -7.53
CA HIS A 103 3.28 -8.95 -8.01
C HIS A 103 2.15 -9.54 -7.15
N LEU A 104 2.11 -10.86 -6.98
CA LEU A 104 1.11 -11.54 -6.15
C LEU A 104 1.15 -11.06 -4.69
N ARG A 105 2.34 -10.87 -4.10
CA ARG A 105 2.47 -10.28 -2.76
C ARG A 105 1.98 -8.83 -2.68
N GLY A 106 2.01 -8.10 -3.79
CA GLY A 106 1.44 -6.76 -3.90
C GLY A 106 -0.08 -6.83 -3.91
N GLU A 107 -0.65 -7.72 -4.72
CA GLU A 107 -2.10 -7.94 -4.79
C GLU A 107 -2.67 -8.43 -3.46
N ILE A 108 -2.03 -9.41 -2.80
CA ILE A 108 -2.41 -9.89 -1.47
C ILE A 108 -2.46 -8.73 -0.47
N ARG A 109 -1.42 -7.89 -0.42
CA ARG A 109 -1.41 -6.70 0.45
C ARG A 109 -2.51 -5.70 0.10
N GLY A 110 -2.84 -5.56 -1.18
CA GLY A 110 -3.97 -4.75 -1.64
C GLY A 110 -5.31 -5.30 -1.14
N CYS A 111 -5.49 -6.61 -1.17
CA CYS A 111 -6.68 -7.28 -0.66
C CYS A 111 -6.77 -7.24 0.88
N GLU A 112 -5.66 -7.50 1.59
CA GLU A 112 -5.59 -7.45 3.05
C GLU A 112 -5.78 -6.02 3.59
N GLY A 113 -5.31 -5.01 2.84
CA GLY A 113 -5.49 -3.60 3.17
C GLY A 113 -6.86 -3.03 2.83
N PHE A 114 -7.83 -3.86 2.42
CA PHE A 114 -9.16 -3.39 2.10
C PHE A 114 -9.87 -2.89 3.36
N ASP A 115 -10.22 -1.59 3.37
CA ASP A 115 -10.93 -0.95 4.48
C ASP A 115 -12.39 -1.41 4.51
N HIS A 116 -12.67 -2.42 5.33
CA HIS A 116 -14.02 -2.88 5.57
C HIS A 116 -14.79 -1.90 6.46
N LYS A 117 -15.81 -1.23 5.88
CA LYS A 117 -16.63 -0.22 6.58
C LYS A 117 -17.21 -0.69 7.92
N TYR A 118 -17.53 -1.98 8.06
CA TYR A 118 -18.10 -2.52 9.30
C TYR A 118 -17.12 -2.45 10.48
N GLN A 119 -15.80 -2.47 10.25
CA GLN A 119 -14.80 -2.35 11.30
C GLN A 119 -14.80 -0.97 11.99
N ARG A 120 -15.33 0.05 11.30
CA ARG A 120 -15.50 1.41 11.83
C ARG A 120 -16.88 1.64 12.45
N LEU A 121 -17.80 0.68 12.34
CA LEU A 121 -19.13 0.80 12.90
C LEU A 121 -19.05 0.57 14.42
N PRO A 122 -19.48 1.53 15.26
CA PRO A 122 -19.59 1.29 16.69
C PRO A 122 -20.75 0.31 16.90
N MET A 123 -20.41 -0.94 17.20
CA MET A 123 -21.32 -2.03 17.51
C MET A 123 -21.07 -2.48 18.95
N LEU A 124 -22.06 -3.14 19.55
CA LEU A 124 -21.89 -3.84 20.82
C LEU A 124 -20.72 -4.83 20.75
N ALA A 125 -19.97 -4.97 21.85
CA ALA A 125 -18.92 -5.96 21.95
C ALA A 125 -19.50 -7.38 21.76
N ALA A 126 -18.70 -8.33 21.29
CA ALA A 126 -19.19 -9.68 21.03
C ALA A 126 -19.71 -10.35 22.32
N GLU A 127 -19.06 -10.09 23.46
CA GLU A 127 -19.45 -10.60 24.78
C GLU A 127 -20.83 -10.08 25.20
N ASP A 128 -21.02 -8.75 25.17
CA ASP A 128 -22.29 -8.11 25.50
C ASP A 128 -23.43 -8.58 24.57
N PHE A 129 -23.13 -8.80 23.29
CA PHE A 129 -24.10 -9.31 22.32
C PHE A 129 -24.52 -10.75 22.62
N ILE A 130 -23.57 -11.63 22.98
CA ILE A 130 -23.88 -13.03 23.35
C ILE A 130 -24.67 -13.08 24.66
N GLU A 131 -24.40 -12.18 25.60
CA GLU A 131 -25.19 -12.08 26.84
C GLU A 131 -26.64 -11.69 26.54
N ALA A 132 -26.86 -10.76 25.61
CA ALA A 132 -28.19 -10.37 25.18
C ALA A 132 -28.89 -11.43 24.31
N HIS A 133 -28.13 -12.18 23.50
CA HIS A 133 -28.61 -13.18 22.53
C HIS A 133 -27.85 -14.51 22.72
N PRO A 134 -28.25 -15.35 23.69
CA PRO A 134 -27.55 -16.59 24.02
C PRO A 134 -27.47 -17.59 22.84
N GLU A 135 -28.43 -17.52 21.91
CA GLU A 135 -28.47 -18.31 20.68
C GLU A 135 -27.30 -18.03 19.72
N ALA A 136 -26.67 -16.87 19.85
CA ALA A 136 -25.54 -16.48 19.01
C ALA A 136 -24.21 -17.09 19.47
N ALA A 137 -24.14 -17.71 20.65
CA ALA A 137 -22.92 -18.28 21.20
C ALA A 137 -22.34 -19.43 20.37
N GLU A 138 -23.18 -20.18 19.67
CA GLU A 138 -22.78 -21.32 18.83
C GLU A 138 -22.50 -20.93 17.37
N MET A 139 -22.68 -19.65 17.00
CA MET A 139 -22.48 -19.18 15.63
C MET A 139 -20.99 -19.02 15.27
N SER A 140 -20.67 -19.16 13.99
CA SER A 140 -19.33 -18.82 13.46
C SER A 140 -19.04 -17.33 13.67
N GLU A 141 -17.77 -16.95 13.80
CA GLU A 141 -17.35 -15.55 13.95
C GLU A 141 -17.91 -14.64 12.85
N HIS A 142 -17.94 -15.15 11.60
CA HIS A 142 -18.51 -14.43 10.47
C HIS A 142 -20.01 -14.18 10.64
N ASP A 143 -20.76 -15.22 10.97
CA ASP A 143 -22.21 -15.17 11.12
C ASP A 143 -22.61 -14.34 12.34
N LEU A 144 -21.84 -14.43 13.44
CA LEU A 144 -21.98 -13.61 14.63
C LEU A 144 -21.75 -12.12 14.32
N THR A 145 -20.77 -11.80 13.47
CA THR A 145 -20.52 -10.42 13.05
C THR A 145 -21.66 -9.87 12.20
N ILE A 146 -22.24 -10.69 11.31
CA ILE A 146 -23.44 -10.31 10.53
C ILE A 146 -24.63 -10.06 11.46
N ALA A 147 -24.91 -10.99 12.38
CA ALA A 147 -26.02 -10.86 13.33
C ALA A 147 -25.88 -9.59 14.19
N ARG A 148 -24.65 -9.27 14.62
CA ARG A 148 -24.35 -8.02 15.35
C ARG A 148 -24.62 -6.76 14.52
N ILE A 149 -24.27 -6.76 13.24
CA ILE A 149 -24.55 -5.63 12.33
C ILE A 149 -26.06 -5.45 12.14
N GLU A 150 -26.79 -6.56 11.95
CA GLU A 150 -28.24 -6.53 11.78
C GLU A 150 -28.96 -6.03 13.04
N ASP A 151 -28.49 -6.44 14.22
CA ASP A 151 -29.05 -5.96 15.47
C ASP A 151 -28.83 -4.46 15.68
N GLU A 152 -27.60 -3.97 15.48
CA GLU A 152 -27.27 -2.55 15.52
C GLU A 152 -28.11 -1.76 14.50
N HIS A 153 -28.35 -2.34 13.33
CA HIS A 153 -29.20 -1.72 12.31
C HIS A 153 -30.65 -1.56 12.80
N ARG A 154 -31.24 -2.61 13.38
CA ARG A 154 -32.60 -2.57 13.96
C ARG A 154 -32.69 -1.56 15.11
N ALA A 155 -31.69 -1.55 15.99
CA ALA A 155 -31.62 -0.61 17.11
C ALA A 155 -31.58 0.84 16.62
N ARG A 156 -30.77 1.14 15.59
CA ARG A 156 -30.71 2.49 15.01
C ARG A 156 -31.99 2.90 14.29
N GLN A 157 -32.65 1.98 13.61
CA GLN A 157 -33.95 2.26 13.00
C GLN A 157 -34.99 2.64 14.05
N ALA A 158 -35.09 1.86 15.13
CA ALA A 158 -36.00 2.16 16.23
C ALA A 158 -35.69 3.50 16.91
N LEU A 159 -34.41 3.83 17.11
CA LEU A 159 -33.99 5.13 17.65
C LEU A 159 -34.34 6.31 16.72
N GLU A 160 -34.17 6.14 15.40
CA GLU A 160 -34.53 7.18 14.44
C GLU A 160 -36.05 7.39 14.36
N GLU A 161 -36.84 6.30 14.43
CA GLU A 161 -38.31 6.39 14.53
C GLU A 161 -38.74 7.16 15.79
N GLN A 162 -38.18 6.82 16.96
CA GLN A 162 -38.44 7.53 18.20
C GLN A 162 -38.03 9.00 18.12
N ARG A 163 -36.88 9.30 17.51
CA ARG A 163 -36.41 10.66 17.28
C ARG A 163 -37.40 11.44 16.42
N LEU A 164 -37.86 10.86 15.31
CA LEU A 164 -38.84 11.51 14.42
C LEU A 164 -40.15 11.80 15.15
N ASP A 165 -40.63 10.87 15.97
CA ASP A 165 -41.85 11.06 16.75
C ASP A 165 -41.69 12.12 17.84
N LEU A 166 -40.54 12.17 18.51
CA LEU A 166 -40.21 13.23 19.47
C LEU A 166 -40.09 14.59 18.78
N VAL A 167 -39.51 14.66 17.58
CA VAL A 167 -39.44 15.89 16.78
C VAL A 167 -40.84 16.38 16.44
N LYS A 168 -41.73 15.49 15.97
CA LYS A 168 -43.14 15.85 15.69
C LYS A 168 -43.85 16.38 16.94
N LYS A 169 -43.69 15.70 18.09
CA LYS A 169 -44.27 16.14 19.37
C LYS A 169 -43.73 17.51 19.79
N LYS A 170 -42.42 17.73 19.64
CA LYS A 170 -41.77 19.01 19.93
C LYS A 170 -42.35 20.12 19.04
N GLU A 171 -42.46 19.88 17.73
CA GLU A 171 -43.04 20.86 16.80
C GLU A 171 -44.50 21.18 17.12
N ALA A 172 -45.29 20.18 17.50
CA ALA A 172 -46.69 20.38 17.94
C ALA A 172 -46.76 21.26 19.20
N LEU A 173 -45.94 20.97 20.22
CA LEU A 173 -45.89 21.76 21.45
C LEU A 173 -45.39 23.19 21.23
N VAL A 174 -44.42 23.38 20.32
CA VAL A 174 -43.94 24.71 19.94
C VAL A 174 -45.06 25.51 19.27
N LYS A 175 -45.82 24.89 18.36
CA LYS A 175 -47.00 25.52 17.73
C LYS A 175 -48.06 25.89 18.76
N GLU A 176 -48.38 24.99 19.69
CA GLU A 176 -49.34 25.24 20.77
C GLU A 176 -48.88 26.38 21.69
N THR A 177 -47.60 26.39 22.07
CA THR A 177 -47.01 27.44 22.91
C THR A 177 -47.05 28.79 22.21
N ASN A 178 -46.74 28.83 20.91
CA ASN A 178 -46.81 30.06 20.12
C ASN A 178 -48.27 30.54 19.99
N ALA A 179 -49.23 29.66 19.74
CA ALA A 179 -50.65 30.00 19.69
C ALA A 179 -51.15 30.57 21.02
N LYS A 180 -50.82 29.93 22.16
CA LYS A 180 -51.13 30.45 23.50
C LYS A 180 -50.47 31.79 23.78
N LYS A 181 -49.24 32.00 23.29
CA LYS A 181 -48.55 33.29 23.41
C LYS A 181 -49.27 34.39 22.61
N GLU A 182 -49.74 34.08 21.40
CA GLU A 182 -50.55 35.00 20.59
C GLU A 182 -51.91 35.30 21.23
N GLU A 183 -52.58 34.30 21.79
CA GLU A 183 -53.83 34.46 22.54
C GLU A 183 -53.64 35.33 23.80
N LEU A 184 -52.59 35.06 24.58
CA LEU A 184 -52.23 35.90 25.72
C LEU A 184 -51.94 37.34 25.29
N GLY A 185 -51.22 37.55 24.19
CA GLY A 185 -50.97 38.88 23.64
C GLY A 185 -52.26 39.61 23.26
N LYS A 186 -53.25 38.90 22.69
CA LYS A 186 -54.58 39.48 22.41
C LYS A 186 -55.34 39.84 23.69
N LEU A 187 -55.32 38.95 24.68
CA LEU A 187 -55.98 39.19 25.95
C LEU A 187 -55.35 40.39 26.68
N ASP A 188 -54.03 40.52 26.64
CA ASP A 188 -53.30 41.65 27.21
C ASP A 188 -53.76 42.97 26.58
N MET A 189 -53.90 43.02 25.25
CA MET A 189 -54.46 44.19 24.55
C MET A 189 -55.91 44.50 24.94
N GLU A 190 -56.75 43.48 25.15
CA GLU A 190 -58.14 43.68 25.60
C GLU A 190 -58.21 44.20 27.04
N VAL A 191 -57.34 43.70 27.93
CA VAL A 191 -57.23 44.18 29.31
C VAL A 191 -56.74 45.62 29.33
N GLU A 192 -55.71 45.98 28.56
CA GLU A 192 -55.25 47.36 28.44
C GLU A 192 -56.38 48.29 27.98
N LYS A 193 -57.18 47.85 27.00
CA LYS A 193 -58.35 48.61 26.53
C LYS A 193 -59.41 48.75 27.62
N TRP A 194 -59.69 47.70 28.39
CA TRP A 194 -60.65 47.75 29.50
C TRP A 194 -60.18 48.68 30.63
N VAL A 195 -58.91 48.59 31.01
CA VAL A 195 -58.29 49.49 32.01
C VAL A 195 -58.32 50.95 31.52
N GLY A 196 -57.96 51.22 30.27
CA GLY A 196 -58.07 52.57 29.70
C GLY A 196 -59.51 53.08 29.67
N GLY A 197 -60.49 52.19 29.43
CA GLY A 197 -61.91 52.51 29.54
C GLY A 197 -62.33 52.87 30.97
N LEU A 198 -61.85 52.12 31.97
CA LEU A 198 -62.07 52.42 33.39
C LEU A 198 -61.47 53.76 33.80
N ASP A 199 -60.25 54.07 33.35
CA ASP A 199 -59.62 55.38 33.60
C ASP A 199 -60.46 56.50 32.99
N GLY A 200 -61.04 56.29 31.81
CA GLY A 200 -62.01 57.22 31.21
C GLY A 200 -63.24 57.44 32.09
N VAL A 201 -63.84 56.36 32.62
CA VAL A 201 -64.99 56.45 33.54
C VAL A 201 -64.60 57.14 34.84
N LYS A 202 -63.46 56.79 35.43
CA LYS A 202 -62.93 57.41 36.63
C LYS A 202 -62.72 58.92 36.43
N GLY A 203 -62.15 59.32 35.30
CA GLY A 203 -62.00 60.72 34.92
C GLY A 203 -63.33 61.47 34.83
N ILE A 204 -64.41 60.84 34.36
CA ILE A 204 -65.77 61.44 34.35
C ILE A 204 -66.27 61.66 35.78
N PHE A 205 -66.11 60.67 36.67
CA PHE A 205 -66.49 60.80 38.08
C PHE A 205 -65.68 61.88 38.80
N GLU A 206 -64.36 61.88 38.63
CA GLU A 206 -63.46 62.91 39.21
C GLU A 206 -63.78 64.32 38.68
N ALA A 207 -64.06 64.46 37.37
CA ALA A 207 -64.46 65.73 36.78
C ALA A 207 -65.85 66.19 37.28
N ARG A 208 -66.78 65.26 37.51
CA ARG A 208 -68.09 65.56 38.13
C ARG A 208 -67.91 66.00 39.58
N GLU A 209 -67.10 65.30 40.37
CA GLU A 209 -66.76 65.71 41.74
C GLU A 209 -66.06 67.07 41.79
N LYS A 210 -65.19 67.36 40.83
CA LYS A 210 -64.53 68.67 40.71
C LYS A 210 -65.53 69.77 40.36
N LYS A 211 -66.43 69.54 39.41
CA LYS A 211 -67.51 70.49 39.07
C LYS A 211 -68.47 70.71 40.24
N GLU A 212 -68.82 69.66 40.98
CA GLU A 212 -69.63 69.78 42.21
C GLU A 212 -68.88 70.60 43.28
N ARG A 213 -67.58 70.36 43.48
CA ARG A 213 -66.74 71.20 44.37
C ARG A 213 -66.72 72.66 43.94
N GLU A 214 -66.46 72.95 42.66
CA GLU A 214 -66.45 74.31 42.12
C GLU A 214 -67.83 74.98 42.20
N ARG A 215 -68.91 74.20 42.09
CA ARG A 215 -70.28 74.69 42.25
C ARG A 215 -70.58 75.05 43.70
N LEU A 216 -70.19 74.20 44.65
CA LEU A 216 -70.30 74.45 46.09
C LEU A 216 -69.44 75.65 46.52
N GLU A 217 -68.23 75.81 45.96
CA GLU A 217 -67.38 76.98 46.19
C GLU A 217 -68.03 78.26 45.67
N LYS A 218 -68.60 78.25 44.45
CA LYS A 218 -69.34 79.41 43.91
C LYS A 218 -70.63 79.72 44.65
N GLU A 219 -71.29 78.70 45.20
CA GLU A 219 -72.49 78.87 46.04
C GLU A 219 -72.11 79.47 47.40
N ASN A 220 -70.95 79.09 47.96
CA ASN A 220 -70.37 79.75 49.13
C ASN A 220 -69.90 81.18 48.84
N GLU A 221 -69.23 81.44 47.72
CA GLU A 221 -68.79 82.81 47.33
C GLU A 221 -69.98 83.73 47.10
N LYS A 222 -71.07 83.24 46.48
CA LYS A 222 -72.32 84.02 46.37
C LYS A 222 -72.98 84.29 47.72
N MET A 223 -72.95 83.32 48.64
CA MET A 223 -73.42 83.52 50.01
C MET A 223 -72.54 84.52 50.78
N GLU A 224 -71.25 84.64 50.44
CA GLU A 224 -70.36 85.65 51.00
C GLU A 224 -70.56 87.04 50.35
N GLU A 225 -70.80 87.13 49.04
CA GLU A 225 -71.15 88.38 48.36
C GLU A 225 -72.54 88.91 48.76
N GLU A 226 -73.52 88.04 49.03
CA GLU A 226 -74.84 88.45 49.56
C GLU A 226 -74.80 88.86 51.05
N ASN A 227 -73.76 88.48 51.80
CA ASN A 227 -73.55 88.87 53.20
C ASN A 227 -72.48 89.96 53.39
N GLY A 228 -71.83 90.43 52.31
CA GLY A 228 -70.84 91.50 52.31
C GLY A 228 -71.45 92.84 51.90
N THR A 229 -72.16 93.46 52.85
CA THR A 229 -72.46 94.91 52.87
C THR A 229 -71.35 95.66 53.57
#